data_AF-A0A7J4QDH7-F1
#
_entry.id   AF-A0A7J4QDH7-F1
#
_cell.length_a   1.000
_cell.length_b   1.000
_cell.length_c   1.000
_cell.angle_alpha   90.00
_cell.angle_beta   90.00
_cell.angle_gamma   90.00
#
_symmetry.space_group_name_H-M   'P 1'
#
loop_
_entity.id
_entity.type
_entity.pdbx_description
1 polymer ?
#
loop_
_entity_poly.entity_id
_entity_poly.type
_entity_poly.pdbx_seq_one_letter_code
_entity_poly.pdbx_strand_id
1 'polypeptide(L)'
;MGIPKRITVQTGGQHIVQKSIDDFFIETMALIAASRQIGPLDIRIETGEFAYRPGVATDNGFTYMMYKGQVVACVLETRTESNHVHYDFFRNLEDIAG
;
A
#
# COMPACT_ATOMS: atom_id res chain seq x y z
N MET A 1 -10.29 11.75 -1.38
CA MET A 1 -9.68 11.93 -0.05
C MET A 1 -8.17 11.87 -0.20
N GLY A 2 -7.43 12.38 0.79
CA GLY A 2 -5.96 12.39 0.77
C GLY A 2 -5.36 11.04 1.15
N ILE A 3 -4.04 10.92 1.09
CA ILE A 3 -3.32 9.74 1.60
C ILE A 3 -3.57 9.66 3.12
N PRO A 4 -3.96 8.49 3.67
CA PRO A 4 -4.13 8.30 5.10
C PRO A 4 -2.86 8.66 5.87
N LYS A 5 -3.00 9.21 7.08
CA LYS A 5 -1.87 9.33 8.00
C LYS A 5 -1.44 7.92 8.44
N ARG A 6 -0.20 7.81 8.92
CA ARG A 6 0.31 6.59 9.57
C ARG A 6 -0.70 6.04 10.59
N ILE A 7 -0.99 4.76 10.51
CA ILE A 7 -1.79 4.04 11.51
C ILE A 7 -0.84 3.18 12.34
N THR A 8 -1.05 3.15 13.65
CA THR A 8 -0.26 2.32 14.57
C THR A 8 -1.20 1.43 15.37
N VAL A 9 -0.94 0.13 15.35
CA VAL A 9 -1.72 -0.86 16.10
C VAL A 9 -0.77 -1.77 16.88
N GLN A 10 -1.29 -2.45 17.89
CA GLN A 10 -0.56 -3.55 18.53
C GLN A 10 -0.46 -4.74 17.56
N THR A 11 0.61 -5.53 17.66
CA THR A 11 0.74 -6.79 16.92
C THR A 11 -0.48 -7.69 17.19
N GLY A 12 -1.09 -8.24 16.13
CA GLY A 12 -2.36 -8.97 16.20
C GLY A 12 -3.60 -8.11 15.90
N GLY A 13 -3.45 -6.78 15.89
CA GLY A 13 -4.49 -5.81 15.57
C GLY A 13 -4.68 -5.54 14.07
N GLN A 14 -4.14 -6.36 13.16
CA GLN A 14 -4.15 -6.09 11.72
C GLN A 14 -5.57 -5.90 11.15
N HIS A 15 -6.54 -6.64 11.70
CA HIS A 15 -7.95 -6.53 11.32
C HIS A 15 -8.54 -5.12 11.49
N ILE A 16 -7.97 -4.30 12.38
CA ILE A 16 -8.39 -2.91 12.62
C ILE A 16 -7.98 -2.02 11.44
N VAL A 17 -6.86 -2.34 10.78
CA VAL A 17 -6.27 -1.51 9.72
C VAL A 17 -6.73 -1.95 8.32
N GLN A 18 -7.19 -3.20 8.17
CA GLN A 18 -7.58 -3.77 6.87
C GLN A 18 -8.54 -2.87 6.09
N LYS A 19 -9.61 -2.36 6.73
CA LYS A 19 -10.55 -1.45 6.07
C LYS A 19 -9.87 -0.19 5.53
N SER A 20 -8.92 0.38 6.27
CA SER A 20 -8.20 1.58 5.84
C SER A 20 -7.27 1.30 4.65
N ILE A 21 -6.69 0.10 4.59
CA ILE A 21 -5.87 -0.37 3.48
C ILE A 21 -6.73 -0.58 2.23
N ASP A 22 -7.86 -1.27 2.38
CA ASP A 22 -8.80 -1.54 1.29
C ASP A 22 -9.36 -0.23 0.72
N ASP A 23 -9.86 0.67 1.58
CA ASP A 23 -10.37 1.98 1.19
C ASP A 23 -9.28 2.78 0.46
N PHE A 24 -8.03 2.76 0.96
CA PHE A 24 -6.91 3.45 0.33
C PHE A 24 -6.62 2.95 -1.09
N PHE A 25 -6.64 1.64 -1.32
CA PHE A 25 -6.44 1.07 -2.64
C PHE A 25 -7.63 1.31 -3.55
N ILE A 26 -8.87 1.11 -3.08
CA ILE A 26 -10.10 1.39 -3.85
C ILE A 26 -10.11 2.84 -4.34
N GLU A 27 -9.78 3.79 -3.47
CA GLU A 27 -9.67 5.19 -3.85
C GLU A 27 -8.56 5.43 -4.89
N THR A 28 -7.42 4.78 -4.75
CA THR A 28 -6.32 4.88 -5.72
C THR A 28 -6.79 4.41 -7.09
N MET A 29 -7.50 3.27 -7.16
CA MET A 29 -8.07 2.79 -8.43
C MET A 29 -9.08 3.79 -9.01
N ALA A 30 -9.94 4.37 -8.17
CA ALA A 30 -10.93 5.35 -8.60
C ALA A 30 -10.28 6.62 -9.17
N LEU A 31 -9.17 7.08 -8.60
CA LEU A 31 -8.39 8.21 -9.12
C LEU A 31 -7.77 7.88 -10.49
N ILE A 32 -7.18 6.69 -10.63
CA ILE A 32 -6.63 6.23 -11.92
C ILE A 32 -7.75 6.13 -12.96
N ALA A 33 -8.90 5.55 -12.60
CA ALA A 33 -10.06 5.44 -13.47
C ALA A 33 -10.58 6.81 -13.92
N ALA A 34 -10.71 7.76 -12.99
CA ALA A 34 -11.17 9.11 -13.30
C ALA A 34 -10.21 9.88 -14.23
N SER A 35 -8.90 9.61 -14.14
CA SER A 35 -7.91 10.23 -15.02
C SER A 35 -7.90 9.65 -16.45
N ARG A 36 -8.56 8.51 -16.70
CA ARG A 36 -8.50 7.79 -17.97
C ARG A 36 -9.88 7.61 -18.60
N GLN A 37 -10.05 8.17 -19.79
CA GLN A 37 -11.30 8.08 -20.56
C GLN A 37 -11.46 6.72 -21.27
N ILE A 38 -11.65 5.63 -20.52
CA ILE A 38 -12.10 4.30 -21.00
C ILE A 38 -10.96 3.31 -21.34
N GLY A 39 -11.06 2.11 -20.76
CA GLY A 39 -10.23 0.94 -21.00
C GLY A 39 -10.14 0.04 -19.75
N PRO A 40 -9.89 -1.28 -19.91
CA PRO A 40 -9.61 -2.13 -18.75
C PRO A 40 -8.38 -1.62 -18.01
N LEU A 41 -8.50 -1.48 -16.70
CA LEU A 41 -7.39 -1.10 -15.84
C LEU A 41 -6.54 -2.34 -15.58
N ASP A 42 -5.32 -2.37 -16.11
CA ASP A 42 -4.29 -3.35 -15.72
C ASP A 42 -3.76 -2.98 -14.34
N ILE A 43 -4.55 -3.29 -13.31
CA ILE A 43 -4.23 -3.08 -11.91
C ILE A 43 -3.92 -4.43 -11.27
N ARG A 44 -2.83 -4.48 -10.52
CA ARG A 44 -2.45 -5.62 -9.70
C ARG A 44 -2.17 -5.16 -8.28
N ILE A 45 -2.59 -5.94 -7.29
CA ILE A 45 -2.21 -5.74 -5.89
C ILE A 45 -1.37 -6.94 -5.50
N GLU A 46 -0.17 -6.67 -5.00
CA GLU A 46 0.83 -7.67 -4.64
C GLU A 46 1.36 -7.37 -3.23
N THR A 47 1.84 -8.41 -2.56
CA THR A 47 2.45 -8.32 -1.23
C THR A 47 3.86 -8.87 -1.26
N GLY A 48 4.73 -8.29 -0.44
CA GLY A 48 6.11 -8.71 -0.31
C GLY A 48 6.66 -8.47 1.08
N GLU A 49 7.81 -9.06 1.35
CA GLU A 49 8.56 -8.90 2.60
C GLU A 49 9.83 -8.10 2.36
N PHE A 50 10.25 -7.33 3.36
CA PHE A 50 11.54 -6.67 3.30
C PHE A 50 12.66 -7.68 3.59
N ALA A 51 13.68 -7.68 2.74
CA ALA A 51 14.96 -8.34 2.99
C ALA A 51 16.04 -7.29 3.18
N TYR A 52 16.32 -6.89 4.43
CA TYR A 52 17.39 -5.93 4.73
C TYR A 52 18.79 -6.49 4.44
N ARG A 53 18.92 -7.83 4.46
CA ARG A 53 20.13 -8.58 4.09
C ARG A 53 19.70 -9.88 3.40
N PRO A 54 20.47 -10.40 2.42
CA PRO A 54 20.19 -11.69 1.82
C PRO A 54 20.08 -12.79 2.89
N GLY A 55 18.99 -13.56 2.88
CA GLY A 55 18.77 -14.68 3.79
C GLY A 55 18.23 -14.31 5.18
N VAL A 56 17.94 -13.04 5.46
CA VAL A 56 17.28 -12.62 6.70
C VAL A 56 15.83 -12.30 6.42
N ALA A 57 14.93 -13.20 6.84
CA ALA A 57 13.50 -12.91 6.87
C ALA A 57 13.22 -11.82 7.92
N THR A 58 12.30 -10.94 7.60
CA THR A 58 11.90 -9.86 8.50
C THR A 58 10.39 -9.89 8.64
N ASP A 59 9.89 -9.51 9.82
CA ASP A 59 8.44 -9.37 10.03
C ASP A 59 7.87 -8.10 9.37
N ASN A 60 8.68 -7.37 8.59
CA ASN A 60 8.28 -6.16 7.91
C ASN A 60 7.84 -6.51 6.49
N GLY A 61 6.67 -6.02 6.12
CA GLY A 61 6.05 -6.30 4.84
C GLY A 61 5.67 -5.03 4.11
N PHE A 62 5.20 -5.21 2.89
CA PHE A 62 4.55 -4.16 2.14
C PHE A 62 3.50 -4.75 1.22
N THR A 63 2.40 -4.01 1.07
CA THR A 63 1.39 -4.27 0.05
C THR A 63 1.45 -3.14 -0.96
N TYR A 64 1.47 -3.43 -2.25
CA TYR A 64 1.56 -2.40 -3.28
C TYR A 64 0.59 -2.65 -4.43
N MET A 65 0.15 -1.55 -5.01
CA MET A 65 -0.66 -1.51 -6.21
C MET A 65 0.21 -1.13 -7.40
N MET A 66 0.13 -1.94 -8.45
CA MET A 66 0.73 -1.65 -9.74
C MET A 66 -0.31 -1.22 -10.76
N TYR A 67 0.09 -0.32 -11.65
CA TYR A 67 -0.63 0.03 -12.85
C TYR A 67 0.36 0.15 -14.00
N LYS A 68 0.14 -0.57 -15.10
CA LYS A 68 1.04 -0.59 -16.28
C LYS A 68 2.52 -0.83 -15.94
N GLY A 69 2.78 -1.71 -14.96
CA GLY A 69 4.13 -2.07 -14.52
C GLY A 69 4.82 -1.04 -13.61
N GLN A 70 4.12 0.02 -13.18
CA GLN A 70 4.61 0.99 -12.21
C GLN A 70 3.90 0.82 -10.87
N VAL A 71 4.61 1.03 -9.75
CA VAL A 71 4.00 1.09 -8.42
C VAL A 71 3.36 2.46 -8.23
N VAL A 72 2.05 2.47 -7.95
CA VAL A 72 1.23 3.70 -7.88
C VAL A 72 0.69 3.97 -6.49
N ALA A 73 0.66 2.94 -5.65
CA ALA A 73 0.41 3.07 -4.23
C ALA A 73 1.08 1.92 -3.47
N CYS A 74 1.49 2.18 -2.23
CA CYS A 74 1.92 1.12 -1.33
C CYS A 74 1.58 1.43 0.13
N VAL A 75 1.49 0.38 0.92
CA VAL A 75 1.38 0.39 2.36
C VAL A 75 2.57 -0.38 2.91
N LEU A 76 3.39 0.27 3.73
CA LEU A 76 4.50 -0.37 4.41
C LEU A 76 4.05 -0.82 5.80
N GLU A 77 4.39 -2.05 6.16
CA GLU A 77 4.10 -2.65 7.46
C GLU A 77 5.42 -2.82 8.19
N THR A 78 5.66 -1.99 9.22
CA THR A 78 6.92 -2.02 9.98
C THR A 78 6.63 -2.36 11.44
N ARG A 79 7.15 -3.49 11.91
CA ARG A 79 7.13 -3.85 13.32
C ARG A 79 8.16 -3.05 14.11
N THR A 80 7.76 -2.65 15.31
CA THR A 80 8.63 -1.96 16.26
C THR A 80 9.04 -2.88 17.40
N GLU A 81 10.08 -2.47 18.12
CA GLU A 81 10.56 -3.15 19.33
C GLU A 81 9.50 -3.20 20.45
N SER A 82 8.49 -2.32 20.40
CA SER A 82 7.43 -2.20 21.42
C SER A 82 6.16 -2.99 21.11
N ASN A 83 6.23 -4.05 20.29
CA ASN A 83 5.07 -4.87 19.89
C ASN A 83 3.95 -4.07 19.18
N HIS A 84 4.32 -3.01 18.47
CA HIS A 84 3.43 -2.26 17.59
C HIS A 84 3.82 -2.46 16.13
N VAL A 85 2.83 -2.33 15.24
CA VAL A 85 3.00 -2.32 13.80
C VAL A 85 2.58 -0.94 13.29
N HIS A 86 3.46 -0.32 12.51
CA HIS A 86 3.18 0.90 11.77
C HIS A 86 2.75 0.57 10.35
N TYR A 87 1.69 1.24 9.90
CA TYR A 87 1.20 1.23 8.53
C TYR A 87 1.41 2.61 7.94
N ASP A 88 2.38 2.73 7.04
CA ASP A 88 2.70 3.96 6.32
C ASP A 88 2.17 3.89 4.88
N PHE A 89 1.40 4.91 4.47
CA PHE A 89 0.70 4.93 3.18
C PHE A 89 1.40 5.87 2.21
N PHE A 90 1.61 5.42 0.98
CA PHE A 90 2.25 6.20 -0.08
C PHE A 90 1.46 6.05 -1.37
N ARG A 91 1.25 7.15 -2.08
CA ARG A 91 0.57 7.17 -3.38
C ARG A 91 1.36 8.05 -4.33
N ASN A 92 1.67 7.53 -5.52
CA ASN A 92 2.34 8.25 -6.58
C ASN A 92 1.53 8.13 -7.87
N LEU A 93 0.89 9.22 -8.28
CA LEU A 93 0.11 9.30 -9.52
C LEU A 93 0.67 10.34 -10.51
N GLU A 94 1.87 10.88 -10.25
CA GLU A 94 2.41 12.01 -11.02
C GLU A 94 2.53 11.68 -12.52
N ASP A 95 2.99 10.47 -12.85
CA ASP A 95 3.16 10.01 -14.23
C ASP A 95 1.90 9.38 -14.86
N ILE A 96 0.80 9.30 -14.11
CA ILE A 96 -0.46 8.69 -14.55
C ILE A 96 -1.43 9.74 -15.09
N ALA A 97 -1.22 11.02 -14.80
CA ALA A 97 -2.10 12.12 -15.21
C ALA A 97 -1.86 12.66 -16.63
N GLY A 98 -1.03 12.00 -17.45
CA GLY A 98 -0.78 12.38 -18.85
C GLY A 98 -1.92 12.11 -19.80
#